data_AF-D6BJH2-F1
#
_entry.id   AF-D6BJH2-F1
#
_cell.length_a   1.000
_cell.length_b   1.000
_cell.length_c   1.000
_cell.angle_alpha   90.00
_cell.angle_beta   90.00
_cell.angle_gamma   90.00
#
_symmetry.space_group_name_H-M   'P 1'
#
loop_
_entity.id
_entity.type
_entity.pdbx_description
1 polymer ?
#
loop_
_entity_poly.entity_id
_entity_poly.type
_entity_poly.pdbx_seq_one_letter_code
_entity_poly.pdbx_strand_id
1 'polypeptide(L)' 'TERVRFVERYIYNREEFVRFDSDVGEYRAVTELGRPDAKYWNGQKDILEQKRAELDT' A
#
# COMPACT_ATOMS: atom_id res chain seq x y z
N THR A 1 13.64 -20.39 1.29
CA THR A 1 13.10 -19.47 0.28
C THR A 1 13.23 -18.06 0.82
N GLU A 2 13.90 -17.16 0.11
CA GLU A 2 13.86 -15.73 0.45
C GLU A 2 12.44 -15.22 0.20
N ARG A 3 11.86 -14.49 1.16
CA ARG A 3 10.59 -13.79 0.97
C ARG A 3 10.92 -12.42 0.40
N VAL A 4 10.56 -12.19 -0.87
CA VAL A 4 10.68 -10.88 -1.49
C VAL A 4 9.56 -10.01 -0.94
N ARG A 5 9.92 -8.87 -0.35
CA ARG A 5 8.95 -7.89 0.17
C ARG A 5 8.70 -6.81 -0.88
N PHE A 6 7.45 -6.58 -1.22
CA PHE A 6 7.04 -5.49 -2.10
C PHE A 6 6.56 -4.30 -1.29
N VAL A 7 7.07 -3.12 -1.64
CA VAL A 7 6.69 -1.86 -1.01
C VAL A 7 6.42 -0.84 -2.11
N GLU A 8 5.19 -0.34 -2.17
CA GLU A 8 4.79 0.76 -3.05
C GLU A 8 4.65 2.03 -2.21
N ARG A 9 5.23 3.14 -2.68
CA ARG A 9 5.27 4.41 -1.95
C ARG A 9 4.71 5.53 -2.80
N TYR A 10 3.84 6.33 -2.19
CA TYR A 10 3.30 7.54 -2.80
C TYR A 10 3.96 8.74 -2.16
N ILE A 11 4.59 9.56 -3.00
CA ILE A 11 5.42 10.69 -2.58
C ILE A 11 4.84 11.98 -3.17
N TYR A 12 4.61 12.97 -2.31
CA TYR A 12 4.16 14.30 -2.69
C TYR A 12 5.03 15.34 -1.97
N ASN A 13 5.47 16.39 -2.67
CA ASN A 13 6.40 17.40 -2.10
C ASN A 13 7.64 16.79 -1.44
N ARG A 14 8.18 15.70 -2.00
CA ARG A 14 9.32 14.92 -1.46
C ARG A 14 9.05 14.22 -0.13
N GLU A 15 7.80 14.17 0.33
CA GLU A 15 7.37 13.47 1.52
C GLU A 15 6.51 12.25 1.14
N GLU A 16 6.82 11.08 1.71
CA GLU A 16 5.97 9.89 1.59
C GLU A 16 4.70 10.11 2.41
N PHE A 17 3.53 10.04 1.77
CA PHE A 17 2.24 10.27 2.45
C PHE A 17 1.43 8.98 2.61
N VAL A 18 1.58 8.00 1.71
CA VAL A 18 0.97 6.65 1.80
C VAL A 18 1.94 5.58 1.30
N ARG A 19 1.86 4.38 1.87
CA ARG A 19 2.59 3.19 1.39
C ARG A 19 1.72 1.93 1.43
N PHE A 20 1.89 1.04 0.47
CA PHE A 20 1.44 -0.35 0.56
C PHE A 20 2.61 -1.27 0.94
N ASP A 21 2.37 -2.22 1.83
CA ASP A 21 3.36 -3.20 2.29
C ASP A 21 2.81 -4.61 2.10
N SER A 22 3.50 -5.44 1.31
CA SER A 22 3.09 -6.82 1.03
C SER A 22 2.88 -7.66 2.29
N ASP A 23 3.70 -7.43 3.31
CA ASP A 23 3.64 -8.21 4.56
C ASP A 23 2.39 -7.86 5.38
N VAL A 24 1.82 -6.68 5.15
CA VAL A 24 0.60 -6.21 5.84
C VAL A 24 -0.63 -6.40 4.96
N GLY A 25 -0.47 -6.25 3.64
CA GLY A 25 -1.55 -6.36 2.67
C GLY A 25 -2.54 -5.20 2.70
N GLU A 26 -2.12 -4.01 3.14
CA GLU A 26 -2.95 -2.79 3.20
C GLU A 26 -2.14 -1.51 2.94
N TYR A 27 -2.83 -0.46 2.52
CA TYR A 27 -2.26 0.88 2.43
C TYR A 27 -2.23 1.54 3.80
N ARG A 28 -1.10 2.11 4.19
CA ARG A 28 -0.90 2.85 5.43
C ARG A 28 -0.53 4.29 5.14
N ALA A 29 -1.24 5.19 5.81
CA ALA A 29 -0.89 6.60 5.82
C ALA A 29 0.41 6.79 6.62
N VAL A 30 1.38 7.45 6.01
CA VAL A 30 2.65 7.84 6.65
C VAL A 30 2.53 9.22 7.27
N THR A 31 1.67 10.06 6.68
CA THR A 31 1.33 11.40 7.19
C THR A 31 -0.18 11.54 7.29
N GLU A 32 -0.63 12.59 7.98
CA GLU A 32 -2.04 12.94 8.11
C GLU A 32 -2.74 13.10 6.76
N LEU A 33 -2.02 13.64 5.78
CA LEU A 33 -2.51 13.87 4.42
C LEU A 33 -2.92 12.57 3.73
N GLY A 34 -2.22 11.46 4.02
CA GLY A 34 -2.48 10.17 3.39
C GLY A 34 -3.61 9.36 4.04
N ARG A 35 -4.18 9.77 5.18
CA ARG A 35 -5.31 9.06 5.80
C ARG A 35 -6.51 8.88 4.87
N PRO A 36 -7.03 9.92 4.17
CA PRO A 36 -8.15 9.75 3.26
C PRO A 36 -7.82 8.78 2.12
N ASP A 37 -6.62 8.86 1.56
CA ASP A 37 -6.18 8.01 0.45
C ASP A 37 -6.04 6.54 0.89
N ALA A 38 -5.38 6.30 2.03
CA ALA A 38 -5.27 4.96 2.60
C ALA A 38 -6.65 4.35 2.90
N LYS A 39 -7.58 5.13 3.45
CA LYS A 39 -8.96 4.67 3.68
C LYS A 39 -9.67 4.36 2.37
N TYR A 40 -9.53 5.22 1.37
CA TYR A 40 -10.16 5.05 0.06
C TYR A 40 -9.64 3.78 -0.62
N TRP A 41 -8.32 3.61 -0.75
CA TRP A 41 -7.72 2.45 -1.38
C TRP A 41 -7.97 1.14 -0.63
N ASN A 42 -7.94 1.14 0.71
CA ASN A 42 -8.31 -0.04 1.50
C ASN A 42 -9.81 -0.38 1.40
N GLY A 43 -10.66 0.58 0.97
CA GLY A 43 -12.07 0.33 0.67
C GLY A 43 -12.29 -0.32 -0.70
N GLN A 44 -11.31 -0.27 -1.61
CA GLN A 44 -11.38 -0.84 -2.95
C GLN A 44 -10.90 -2.29 -2.94
N LYS A 45 -11.81 -3.21 -2.57
CA LYS A 45 -11.49 -4.64 -2.40
C LYS A 45 -10.81 -5.28 -3.61
N ASP A 46 -11.34 -5.03 -4.81
CA ASP A 46 -10.81 -5.64 -6.04
C ASP A 46 -9.33 -5.27 -6.27
N ILE A 47 -8.97 -4.00 -6.02
CA ILE A 47 -7.59 -3.51 -6.16
C ILE A 47 -6.70 -4.12 -5.08
N LEU A 48 -7.20 -4.24 -3.85
CA LEU A 48 -6.44 -4.77 -2.73
C LEU A 48 -6.16 -6.28 -2.90
N GLU A 49 -7.15 -7.02 -3.40
CA GLU A 49 -7.00 -8.45 -3.70
C GLU A 49 -6.04 -8.69 -4.87
N GLN A 50 -6.12 -7.88 -5.93
CA GLN A 50 -5.17 -7.95 -7.03
C GLN A 50 -3.73 -7.71 -6.54
N LYS A 51 -3.51 -6.64 -5.75
CA LYS A 51 -2.19 -6.30 -5.21
C LYS A 51 -1.63 -7.38 -4.27
N ARG A 52 -2.49 -8.08 -3.53
CA ARG A 52 -2.10 -9.25 -2.71
C ARG A 52 -1.73 -10.45 -3.60
N ALA A 53 -2.51 -10.72 -4.64
CA ALA A 53 -2.31 -11.86 -5.54
C ALA A 53 -1.06 -11.73 -6.44
N GLU A 54 -0.69 -10.51 -6.85
CA GLU A 54 0.53 -10.24 -7.63
C GLU A 54 1.83 -10.63 -6.90
N LEU A 55 1.76 -10.91 -5.60
CA LEU A 55 2.91 -11.21 -4.75
C LEU A 55 3.08 -12.71 -4.45
N ASP A 56 2.09 -13.53 -4.82
CA ASP A 56 2.12 -14.99 -4.65
C ASP A 56 2.69 -15.74 -5.88
N THR A 57 3.17 -15.03 -6.91
CA THR A 57 3.80 -15.59 -8.13
C THR A 57 5.30 -15.35 -8.15
#